data_AF-A0A956R7W1-F1
#
_entry.id   AF-A0A956R7W1-F1
#
_cell.length_a   1.000
_cell.length_b   1.000
_cell.length_c   1.000
_cell.angle_alpha   90.00
_cell.angle_beta   90.00
_cell.angle_gamma   90.00
#
_symmetry.space_group_name_H-M   'P 1'
#
loop_
_entity.id
_entity.type
_entity.pdbx_description
1 polymer ?
#
loop_
_entity_poly.entity_id
_entity_poly.type
_entity_poly.pdbx_seq_one_letter_code
_entity_poly.pdbx_strand_id
1 'polypeptide(L)'
;MTALGVAALLGCTPPEAPNPCGAGAYPAGPDRVCLCEPGHHGDPEVECAPHPDYCAEAEERLQHRVCVHAIDDETQWTELSIGGGPAVGGLRRLGKYLAPATPAARLPTLFSDANSYRLHYCLMSSGFGPLFPGLSTADYARLILTHAGREFYAGSIYEFTDSDPLRFGFSIETATRPEQMLPPQTVWEVHQLLSDRFALGELGYLPRGTLQEETAAAWVDPPFVLLEDRAGEVAVEVYTPGIAYGRVRLHRAGEPVEFGWQDVVVFDEVPVDLEGVFGAAITGQRQDVLSHLNVLSGQRGTPNFFVDGALEALAPYEGALVRVEA
;
A
#
# COMPACT_ATOMS: atom_id res chain seq x y z
N MET A 1 -45.96 47.10 23.82
CA MET A 1 -47.18 46.37 23.44
C MET A 1 -46.95 45.87 22.01
N THR A 2 -46.35 44.67 21.90
CA THR A 2 -46.96 43.38 21.50
C THR A 2 -47.18 43.29 19.97
N ALA A 3 -46.67 42.32 19.21
CA ALA A 3 -45.94 41.09 19.52
C ALA A 3 -45.10 40.64 18.30
N LEU A 4 -43.90 40.09 18.54
CA LEU A 4 -43.16 39.27 17.58
C LEU A 4 -43.83 37.89 17.49
N GLY A 5 -44.12 37.44 16.27
CA GLY A 5 -44.55 36.08 15.98
C GLY A 5 -43.34 35.14 15.88
N VAL A 6 -43.17 34.30 16.90
CA VAL A 6 -42.31 33.12 16.88
C VAL A 6 -43.08 32.01 16.15
N ALA A 7 -42.54 31.49 15.06
CA ALA A 7 -43.00 30.26 14.41
C ALA A 7 -41.84 29.26 14.37
N ALA A 8 -41.66 28.57 15.48
CA ALA A 8 -41.07 27.23 15.54
C ALA A 8 -42.21 26.24 15.85
N LEU A 9 -42.06 24.99 15.42
CA LEU A 9 -42.91 23.81 15.65
C LEU A 9 -43.87 23.43 14.51
N LEU A 10 -43.32 22.76 13.50
CA LEU A 10 -43.86 21.48 13.04
C LEU A 10 -42.66 20.59 12.69
N GLY A 11 -42.32 19.68 13.61
CA GLY A 11 -41.26 18.67 13.46
C GLY A 11 -41.64 17.60 12.44
N CYS A 12 -41.82 18.02 11.19
CA CYS A 12 -41.92 17.13 10.05
C CYS A 12 -40.52 17.00 9.44
N THR A 13 -39.68 16.17 10.05
CA THR A 13 -38.54 15.62 9.33
C THR A 13 -39.15 14.81 8.18
N PRO A 14 -38.84 15.11 6.91
CA PRO A 14 -39.28 14.27 5.81
C PRO A 14 -38.83 12.83 6.09
N PRO A 15 -39.62 11.81 5.74
CA PRO A 15 -39.20 10.43 5.90
C PRO A 15 -37.84 10.28 5.21
N GLU A 16 -36.87 9.79 5.97
CA GLU A 16 -35.53 9.51 5.48
C GLU A 16 -35.68 8.62 4.24
N ALA A 17 -35.09 9.05 3.12
CA ALA A 17 -35.15 8.28 1.90
C ALA A 17 -34.62 6.86 2.21
N PRO A 18 -35.27 5.79 1.74
CA PRO A 18 -34.82 4.44 2.02
C PRO A 18 -33.35 4.30 1.61
N ASN A 19 -32.52 3.82 2.54
CA ASN A 19 -31.12 3.53 2.27
C ASN A 19 -31.06 2.53 1.10
N PRO A 20 -30.46 2.90 -0.05
CA PRO A 20 -30.37 2.00 -1.18
C PRO A 20 -29.40 0.82 -0.93
N CYS A 21 -28.64 0.87 0.17
CA CYS A 21 -27.68 -0.15 0.57
C CYS A 21 -28.27 -1.12 1.60
N GLY A 22 -27.59 -2.26 1.76
CA GLY A 22 -27.90 -3.26 2.78
C GLY A 22 -27.78 -2.73 4.21
N ALA A 23 -28.24 -3.52 5.18
CA ALA A 23 -28.10 -3.14 6.60
C ALA A 23 -26.62 -2.99 7.00
N GLY A 24 -26.30 -1.95 7.77
CA GLY A 24 -24.91 -1.64 8.18
C GLY A 24 -24.02 -1.10 7.06
N ALA A 25 -24.62 -0.67 5.94
CA ALA A 25 -23.93 -0.07 4.81
C ALA A 25 -24.47 1.33 4.50
N TYR A 26 -23.68 2.16 3.83
CA TYR A 26 -24.07 3.50 3.42
C TYR A 26 -23.67 3.78 1.96
N PRO A 27 -24.43 4.62 1.23
CA PRO A 27 -24.07 5.01 -0.13
C PRO A 27 -22.96 6.06 -0.10
N ALA A 28 -21.86 5.79 -0.79
CA ALA A 28 -20.72 6.68 -0.95
C ALA A 28 -20.63 7.21 -2.40
N GLY A 29 -20.16 8.45 -2.55
CA GLY A 29 -19.72 8.99 -3.84
C GLY A 29 -20.78 9.33 -4.87
N PRO A 30 -20.34 9.77 -6.06
CA PRO A 30 -21.21 10.23 -7.14
C PRO A 30 -22.08 9.11 -7.74
N ASP A 31 -21.55 7.89 -7.80
CA ASP A 31 -22.25 6.71 -8.33
C ASP A 31 -23.04 5.93 -7.26
N ARG A 32 -23.05 6.42 -6.01
CA ARG A 32 -23.75 5.83 -4.86
C ARG A 32 -23.38 4.36 -4.61
N VAL A 33 -22.09 4.04 -4.73
CA VAL A 33 -21.56 2.71 -4.37
C VAL A 33 -21.79 2.47 -2.89
N CYS A 34 -22.27 1.28 -2.53
CA CYS A 34 -22.50 0.94 -1.13
C CYS A 34 -21.20 0.48 -0.46
N LEU A 35 -20.93 0.99 0.74
CA LEU A 35 -19.78 0.59 1.57
C LEU A 35 -20.25 0.22 2.98
N CYS A 36 -19.58 -0.74 3.62
CA CYS A 36 -19.88 -1.10 5.00
C CYS A 36 -19.43 0.00 5.96
N GLU A 37 -20.30 0.32 6.92
CA GLU A 37 -20.01 1.25 8.02
C GLU A 37 -18.78 0.79 8.82
N PRO A 38 -18.06 1.71 9.49
CA PRO A 38 -17.00 1.34 10.43
C PRO A 38 -17.46 0.26 11.43
N GLY A 39 -16.62 -0.75 11.66
CA GLY A 39 -16.94 -1.91 12.51
C GLY A 39 -17.78 -3.01 11.83
N HIS A 40 -18.25 -2.79 10.60
CA HIS A 40 -18.97 -3.79 9.81
C HIS A 40 -18.16 -4.23 8.59
N HIS A 41 -18.44 -5.44 8.13
CA HIS A 41 -17.78 -6.10 7.00
C HIS A 41 -18.74 -7.07 6.32
N GLY A 42 -18.63 -7.24 5.00
CA GLY A 42 -19.51 -8.13 4.23
C GLY A 42 -19.91 -7.54 2.88
N ASP A 43 -21.11 -7.89 2.43
CA ASP A 43 -21.65 -7.43 1.16
C ASP A 43 -22.53 -6.20 1.38
N PRO A 44 -22.09 -5.00 0.97
CA PRO A 44 -22.81 -3.77 1.23
C PRO A 44 -24.13 -3.64 0.45
N GLU A 45 -24.38 -4.50 -0.55
CA GLU A 45 -25.67 -4.58 -1.24
C GLU A 45 -26.64 -5.56 -0.55
N VAL A 46 -26.14 -6.48 0.27
CA VAL A 46 -26.95 -7.50 0.96
C VAL A 46 -27.02 -7.23 2.47
N GLU A 47 -25.89 -7.32 3.15
CA GLU A 47 -25.74 -7.13 4.59
C GLU A 47 -24.26 -6.94 4.95
N CYS A 48 -23.97 -5.86 5.69
CA CYS A 48 -22.71 -5.68 6.39
C CYS A 48 -22.91 -6.10 7.85
N ALA A 49 -22.22 -7.16 8.26
CA ALA A 49 -22.31 -7.67 9.62
C ALA A 49 -21.18 -7.10 10.49
N PRO A 50 -21.39 -6.92 11.80
CA PRO A 50 -20.29 -6.61 12.72
C PRO A 50 -19.20 -7.68 12.62
N HIS A 51 -17.96 -7.26 12.45
CA HIS A 51 -16.83 -8.19 12.42
C HIS A 51 -16.22 -8.34 13.83
N PRO A 52 -15.59 -9.49 14.16
CA PRO A 52 -14.81 -9.60 15.38
C PRO A 52 -13.62 -8.64 15.36
N ASP A 53 -13.04 -8.35 16.52
CA ASP A 53 -11.80 -7.58 16.61
C ASP A 53 -10.60 -8.46 16.24
N TYR A 54 -10.41 -8.64 14.93
CA TYR A 54 -9.34 -9.45 14.37
C TYR A 54 -7.96 -8.98 14.85
N CYS A 55 -7.79 -7.67 15.06
CA CYS A 55 -6.54 -7.13 15.58
C CYS A 55 -6.32 -7.57 17.02
N ALA A 56 -7.28 -7.36 17.93
CA ALA A 56 -7.15 -7.79 19.32
C ALA A 56 -6.95 -9.31 19.47
N GLU A 57 -7.67 -10.12 18.69
CA GLU A 57 -7.49 -11.59 18.70
C GLU A 57 -6.08 -11.99 18.25
N ALA A 58 -5.54 -11.33 17.22
CA ALA A 58 -4.18 -11.58 16.76
C ALA A 58 -3.14 -11.14 17.80
N GLU A 59 -3.35 -10.00 18.44
CA GLU A 59 -2.48 -9.45 19.49
C GLU A 59 -2.44 -10.33 20.74
N GLU A 60 -3.59 -10.83 21.18
CA GLU A 60 -3.67 -11.78 22.29
C GLU A 60 -2.87 -13.06 21.97
N ARG A 61 -2.96 -13.56 20.74
CA ARG A 61 -2.21 -14.76 20.35
C ARG A 61 -0.71 -14.50 20.24
N LEU A 62 -0.31 -13.33 19.76
CA LEU A 62 1.08 -13.05 19.36
C LEU A 62 1.85 -12.23 20.40
N GLN A 63 1.18 -11.71 21.42
CA GLN A 63 1.75 -10.97 22.55
C GLN A 63 2.49 -9.68 22.12
N HIS A 64 2.08 -9.09 21.00
CA HIS A 64 2.51 -7.77 20.52
C HIS A 64 1.44 -7.20 19.59
N ARG A 65 1.49 -5.89 19.34
CA ARG A 65 0.54 -5.18 18.47
C ARG A 65 0.63 -5.69 17.03
N VAL A 66 -0.52 -5.91 16.38
CA VAL A 66 -0.58 -6.45 15.01
C VAL A 66 -1.15 -5.42 14.05
N CYS A 67 -2.26 -4.80 14.43
CA CYS A 67 -2.97 -3.83 13.60
C CYS A 67 -3.98 -3.03 14.42
N VAL A 68 -4.64 -2.09 13.76
CA VAL A 68 -5.85 -1.43 14.24
C VAL A 68 -6.86 -1.34 13.09
N HIS A 69 -8.14 -1.22 13.44
CA HIS A 69 -9.22 -1.06 12.45
C HIS A 69 -9.43 0.39 11.99
N ALA A 70 -8.93 1.36 12.75
CA ALA A 70 -8.96 2.79 12.41
C ALA A 70 -7.75 3.52 13.01
N ILE A 71 -7.37 4.62 12.36
CA ILE A 71 -6.38 5.60 12.82
C ILE A 71 -7.13 6.85 13.25
N ASP A 72 -7.34 7.00 14.56
CA ASP A 72 -8.17 8.07 15.13
C ASP A 72 -7.34 9.31 15.50
N ASP A 73 -6.06 9.12 15.83
CA ASP A 73 -5.19 10.21 16.28
C ASP A 73 -3.71 10.04 15.87
N GLU A 74 -2.96 11.15 15.99
CA GLU A 74 -1.54 11.24 15.64
C GLU A 74 -0.66 10.32 16.50
N THR A 75 -1.08 10.00 17.73
CA THR A 75 -0.33 9.11 18.62
C THR A 75 -0.37 7.70 18.06
N GLN A 76 -1.58 7.21 17.74
CA GLN A 76 -1.78 5.89 17.16
C GLN A 76 -1.05 5.76 15.82
N TRP A 77 -1.14 6.77 14.94
CA TRP A 77 -0.38 6.81 13.70
C TRP A 77 1.12 6.74 13.95
N THR A 78 1.65 7.51 14.90
CA THR A 78 3.06 7.52 15.26
C THR A 78 3.52 6.17 15.82
N GLU A 79 2.68 5.47 16.57
CA GLU A 79 3.02 4.14 17.11
C GLU A 79 3.00 3.04 16.05
N LEU A 80 2.12 3.12 15.04
CA LEU A 80 1.95 2.08 14.02
C LEU A 80 2.84 2.26 12.80
N SER A 81 3.17 3.48 12.43
CA SER A 81 4.00 3.78 11.26
C SER A 81 5.48 3.80 11.60
N ILE A 82 6.35 3.74 10.60
CA ILE A 82 7.80 3.92 10.75
C ILE A 82 8.25 5.24 10.13
N GLY A 83 9.46 5.72 10.50
CA GLY A 83 10.05 6.89 9.87
C GLY A 83 10.36 6.64 8.38
N GLY A 84 10.06 7.61 7.52
CA GLY A 84 10.20 7.51 6.06
C GLY A 84 11.64 7.37 5.54
N GLY A 85 12.64 7.58 6.40
CA GLY A 85 14.04 7.63 6.03
C GLY A 85 14.39 8.88 5.20
N PRO A 86 15.69 9.14 4.96
CA PRO A 86 16.13 10.28 4.14
C PRO A 86 15.91 10.07 2.64
N ALA A 87 15.54 8.84 2.24
CA ALA A 87 15.46 8.40 0.87
C ALA A 87 14.30 9.09 0.11
N VAL A 88 13.06 8.95 0.58
CA VAL A 88 11.90 9.53 -0.11
C VAL A 88 11.75 11.01 0.28
N GLY A 89 12.01 11.91 -0.68
CA GLY A 89 11.99 13.35 -0.49
C GLY A 89 10.71 13.84 0.18
N GLY A 90 10.85 14.45 1.36
CA GLY A 90 9.72 14.99 2.13
C GLY A 90 8.90 13.95 2.90
N LEU A 91 9.21 12.65 2.86
CA LEU A 91 8.46 11.63 3.62
C LEU A 91 8.81 11.65 5.11
N ARG A 92 7.81 11.92 5.96
CA ARG A 92 7.95 11.90 7.42
C ARG A 92 7.76 10.49 7.97
N ARG A 93 6.66 9.83 7.61
CA ARG A 93 6.29 8.51 8.12
C ARG A 93 5.60 7.64 7.06
N LEU A 94 5.65 6.34 7.28
CA LEU A 94 5.07 5.32 6.40
C LEU A 94 4.35 4.24 7.20
N GLY A 95 3.10 3.98 6.84
CA GLY A 95 2.27 2.89 7.35
C GLY A 95 1.87 1.93 6.22
N LYS A 96 1.15 0.87 6.59
CA LYS A 96 0.70 -0.19 5.69
C LYS A 96 -0.76 -0.53 6.00
N TYR A 97 -1.54 -0.84 4.97
CA TYR A 97 -2.96 -1.14 5.13
C TYR A 97 -3.36 -2.36 4.30
N LEU A 98 -4.46 -3.00 4.70
CA LEU A 98 -5.23 -3.91 3.87
C LEU A 98 -6.66 -3.39 3.79
N ALA A 99 -7.26 -3.44 2.61
CA ALA A 99 -8.67 -3.12 2.38
C ALA A 99 -9.32 -4.24 1.55
N PRO A 100 -10.57 -4.63 1.83
CA PRO A 100 -11.23 -5.70 1.10
C PRO A 100 -11.50 -5.28 -0.35
N ALA A 101 -11.17 -6.17 -1.30
CA ALA A 101 -11.49 -5.99 -2.72
C ALA A 101 -12.81 -6.68 -3.11
N THR A 102 -13.33 -7.53 -2.23
CA THR A 102 -14.59 -8.25 -2.44
C THR A 102 -15.36 -8.37 -1.13
N PRO A 103 -16.70 -8.50 -1.17
CA PRO A 103 -17.52 -8.79 0.00
C PRO A 103 -17.10 -10.03 0.80
N ALA A 104 -16.53 -11.02 0.12
CA ALA A 104 -16.13 -12.29 0.72
C ALA A 104 -14.70 -12.27 1.30
N ALA A 105 -14.05 -11.11 1.32
CA ALA A 105 -12.71 -10.96 1.88
C ALA A 105 -12.68 -11.41 3.34
N ARG A 106 -11.62 -12.12 3.74
CA ARG A 106 -11.50 -12.70 5.09
C ARG A 106 -11.20 -11.69 6.20
N LEU A 107 -10.78 -10.48 5.83
CA LEU A 107 -10.45 -9.40 6.75
C LEU A 107 -11.15 -8.11 6.32
N PRO A 108 -11.54 -7.25 7.27
CA PRO A 108 -11.99 -5.90 6.98
C PRO A 108 -10.80 -4.99 6.65
N THR A 109 -11.07 -3.71 6.41
CA THR A 109 -10.01 -2.71 6.35
C THR A 109 -9.26 -2.63 7.69
N LEU A 110 -7.94 -2.60 7.62
CA LEU A 110 -7.05 -2.48 8.77
C LEU A 110 -5.74 -1.77 8.41
N PHE A 111 -5.09 -1.23 9.43
CA PHE A 111 -3.75 -0.63 9.36
C PHE A 111 -2.80 -1.45 10.22
N SER A 112 -1.73 -1.97 9.63
CA SER A 112 -0.79 -2.83 10.35
C SER A 112 0.18 -2.04 11.21
N ASP A 113 0.63 -2.64 12.31
CA ASP A 113 1.83 -2.18 12.99
C ASP A 113 3.05 -2.43 12.10
N ALA A 114 3.50 -1.39 11.40
CA ALA A 114 4.64 -1.46 10.49
C ALA A 114 5.98 -1.63 11.22
N ASN A 115 6.03 -1.44 12.54
CA ASN A 115 7.23 -1.78 13.32
C ASN A 115 7.38 -3.30 13.45
N SER A 116 6.27 -4.01 13.64
CA SER A 116 6.22 -5.47 13.77
C SER A 116 6.13 -6.16 12.40
N TYR A 117 5.37 -5.58 11.47
CA TYR A 117 5.04 -6.14 10.17
C TYR A 117 5.35 -5.17 9.03
N ARG A 118 6.60 -5.17 8.59
CA ARG A 118 7.05 -4.31 7.49
C ARG A 118 6.49 -4.72 6.12
N LEU A 119 6.07 -5.98 5.98
CA LEU A 119 5.55 -6.57 4.75
C LEU A 119 4.13 -7.07 4.98
N HIS A 120 3.21 -6.78 4.05
CA HIS A 120 1.86 -7.34 4.06
C HIS A 120 1.88 -8.87 4.08
N TYR A 121 2.82 -9.50 3.36
CA TYR A 121 3.02 -10.95 3.40
C TYR A 121 3.24 -11.46 4.83
N CYS A 122 4.09 -10.78 5.62
CA CYS A 122 4.34 -11.16 7.02
C CYS A 122 3.13 -10.93 7.91
N LEU A 123 2.39 -9.84 7.68
CA LEU A 123 1.14 -9.58 8.37
C LEU A 123 0.12 -10.70 8.12
N MET A 124 -0.09 -11.09 6.86
CA MET A 124 -1.08 -12.11 6.51
C MET A 124 -0.64 -13.51 6.97
N SER A 125 0.60 -13.90 6.69
CA SER A 125 1.11 -15.25 7.00
C SER A 125 1.34 -15.48 8.49
N SER A 126 1.82 -14.48 9.23
CA SER A 126 2.17 -14.60 10.65
C SER A 126 1.15 -13.91 11.56
N GLY A 127 0.84 -12.65 11.26
CA GLY A 127 -0.16 -11.87 12.00
C GLY A 127 -1.54 -12.53 11.96
N PHE A 128 -1.97 -12.99 10.79
CA PHE A 128 -3.26 -13.64 10.56
C PHE A 128 -3.16 -15.11 10.12
N GLY A 129 -2.08 -15.81 10.51
CA GLY A 129 -1.82 -17.20 10.09
C GLY A 129 -3.01 -18.17 10.17
N PRO A 130 -3.89 -18.13 11.20
CA PRO A 130 -5.09 -18.97 11.22
C PRO A 130 -6.07 -18.74 10.06
N LEU A 131 -6.15 -17.51 9.52
CA LEU A 131 -6.98 -17.16 8.37
C LEU A 131 -6.29 -17.44 7.03
N PHE A 132 -4.96 -17.52 7.03
CA PHE A 132 -4.12 -17.75 5.85
C PHE A 132 -3.12 -18.91 6.07
N PRO A 133 -3.60 -20.12 6.37
CA PRO A 133 -2.72 -21.24 6.72
C PRO A 133 -1.84 -21.63 5.54
N GLY A 134 -0.51 -21.58 5.74
CA GLY A 134 0.45 -21.98 4.72
C GLY A 134 0.54 -21.04 3.52
N LEU A 135 0.16 -19.76 3.69
CA LEU A 135 0.21 -18.75 2.63
C LEU A 135 1.60 -18.72 1.97
N SER A 136 1.66 -19.05 0.68
CA SER A 136 2.86 -18.90 -0.13
C SER A 136 2.97 -17.48 -0.70
N THR A 137 4.15 -17.13 -1.21
CA THR A 137 4.41 -15.88 -1.97
C THR A 137 3.52 -15.78 -3.21
N ALA A 138 3.33 -16.90 -3.93
CA ALA A 138 2.43 -16.98 -5.07
C ALA A 138 0.96 -16.78 -4.68
N ASP A 139 0.52 -17.36 -3.55
CA ASP A 139 -0.82 -17.11 -3.03
C ASP A 139 -1.01 -15.64 -2.64
N TYR A 140 -0.03 -15.05 -1.95
CA TYR A 140 -0.03 -13.63 -1.63
C TYR A 140 -0.16 -12.76 -2.87
N ALA A 141 0.67 -13.00 -3.90
CA ALA A 141 0.61 -12.26 -5.15
C ALA A 141 -0.77 -12.37 -5.82
N ARG A 142 -1.40 -13.54 -5.78
CA ARG A 142 -2.76 -13.73 -6.30
C ARG A 142 -3.80 -12.93 -5.52
N LEU A 143 -3.72 -12.92 -4.19
CA LEU A 143 -4.67 -12.23 -3.31
C LEU A 143 -4.56 -10.71 -3.37
N ILE A 144 -3.37 -10.18 -3.70
CA ILE A 144 -3.02 -8.76 -3.51
C ILE A 144 -2.64 -8.05 -4.81
N LEU A 145 -2.03 -8.71 -5.79
CA LEU A 145 -1.41 -8.03 -6.93
C LEU A 145 -2.17 -8.21 -8.23
N THR A 146 -2.87 -9.34 -8.40
CA THR A 146 -3.54 -9.67 -9.66
C THR A 146 -5.05 -9.54 -9.54
N HIS A 147 -5.75 -9.01 -10.55
CA HIS A 147 -7.22 -9.02 -10.60
C HIS A 147 -7.81 -10.42 -10.44
N ALA A 148 -7.17 -11.42 -11.07
CA ALA A 148 -7.59 -12.80 -11.01
C ALA A 148 -7.38 -13.37 -9.60
N GLY A 149 -8.44 -13.34 -8.80
CA GLY A 149 -8.42 -13.85 -7.42
C GLY A 149 -7.96 -12.84 -6.38
N ARG A 150 -7.94 -11.53 -6.71
CA ARG A 150 -7.75 -10.45 -5.75
C ARG A 150 -8.79 -10.58 -4.64
N GLU A 151 -8.33 -10.56 -3.41
CA GLU A 151 -9.19 -10.53 -2.22
C GLU A 151 -9.02 -9.22 -1.47
N PHE A 152 -7.83 -8.60 -1.56
CA PHE A 152 -7.53 -7.33 -0.90
C PHE A 152 -6.81 -6.36 -1.83
N TYR A 153 -7.01 -5.08 -1.57
CA TYR A 153 -6.07 -4.02 -1.92
C TYR A 153 -5.11 -3.85 -0.75
N ALA A 154 -3.81 -3.85 -1.04
CA ALA A 154 -2.77 -3.57 -0.07
C ALA A 154 -1.96 -2.37 -0.56
N GLY A 155 -1.35 -1.65 0.36
CA GLY A 155 -0.53 -0.52 0.00
C GLY A 155 0.03 0.20 1.21
N SER A 156 0.60 1.36 0.96
CA SER A 156 1.16 2.19 2.01
C SER A 156 0.35 3.44 2.22
N ILE A 157 0.29 3.91 3.47
CA ILE A 157 -0.10 5.28 3.80
C ILE A 157 1.18 6.08 4.01
N TYR A 158 1.33 7.17 3.29
CA TYR A 158 2.46 8.07 3.34
C TYR A 158 2.04 9.31 4.11
N GLU A 159 2.93 9.78 4.97
CA GLU A 159 2.82 11.11 5.55
C GLU A 159 4.00 11.96 5.12
N PHE A 160 3.69 13.06 4.44
CA PHE A 160 4.67 14.03 3.98
C PHE A 160 4.90 15.13 5.03
N THR A 161 6.07 15.74 4.95
CA THR A 161 6.49 16.88 5.77
C THR A 161 5.73 18.14 5.34
N ASP A 162 5.50 18.28 4.04
CA ASP A 162 4.73 19.37 3.44
C ASP A 162 3.28 18.93 3.20
N SER A 163 2.35 19.84 3.46
CA SER A 163 0.91 19.59 3.30
C SER A 163 0.37 19.92 1.91
N ASP A 164 1.22 20.31 0.96
CA ASP A 164 0.82 20.73 -0.39
C ASP A 164 1.12 19.64 -1.43
N PRO A 165 0.15 19.13 -2.21
CA PRO A 165 -1.28 19.44 -2.12
C PRO A 165 -2.00 18.76 -0.94
N LEU A 166 -1.44 17.67 -0.42
CA LEU A 166 -1.93 17.00 0.80
C LEU A 166 -0.78 16.52 1.68
N ARG A 167 -1.04 16.43 2.99
CA ARG A 167 -0.12 15.86 3.99
C ARG A 167 -0.07 14.34 3.94
N PHE A 168 -1.16 13.68 3.56
CA PHE A 168 -1.24 12.23 3.53
C PHE A 168 -1.55 11.73 2.13
N GLY A 169 -0.97 10.58 1.79
CA GLY A 169 -1.22 9.88 0.55
C GLY A 169 -1.34 8.38 0.75
N PHE A 170 -1.91 7.67 -0.20
CA PHE A 170 -1.94 6.22 -0.21
C PHE A 170 -1.55 5.66 -1.57
N SER A 171 -0.88 4.51 -1.58
CA SER A 171 -0.62 3.73 -2.79
C SER A 171 -1.46 2.46 -2.82
N ILE A 172 -1.55 1.81 -3.98
CA ILE A 172 -2.15 0.48 -4.12
C ILE A 172 -1.15 -0.42 -4.86
N GLU A 173 -0.85 -1.58 -4.31
CA GLU A 173 0.02 -2.57 -4.92
C GLU A 173 -0.71 -3.32 -6.06
N THR A 174 -0.08 -3.34 -7.24
CA THR A 174 -0.52 -4.11 -8.41
C THR A 174 0.66 -4.86 -9.00
N ALA A 175 0.42 -5.99 -9.66
CA ALA A 175 1.44 -6.57 -10.52
C ALA A 175 1.72 -5.62 -11.68
N THR A 176 2.99 -5.48 -12.08
CA THR A 176 3.38 -4.47 -13.08
C THR A 176 3.15 -4.94 -14.50
N ARG A 177 1.88 -5.00 -14.88
CA ARG A 177 1.42 -5.37 -16.21
C ARG A 177 0.22 -4.50 -16.59
N PRO A 178 0.07 -4.07 -17.86
CA PRO A 178 -0.99 -3.15 -18.28
C PRO A 178 -2.39 -3.61 -17.88
N GLU A 179 -2.66 -4.92 -17.97
CA GLU A 179 -3.97 -5.47 -17.63
C GLU A 179 -4.26 -5.54 -16.12
N GLN A 180 -3.33 -5.12 -15.27
CA GLN A 180 -3.47 -5.08 -13.80
C GLN A 180 -3.68 -3.66 -13.25
N MET A 181 -3.65 -2.65 -14.13
CA MET A 181 -3.84 -1.26 -13.74
C MET A 181 -5.29 -1.00 -13.36
N LEU A 182 -5.48 -0.30 -12.25
CA LEU A 182 -6.81 -0.04 -11.70
C LEU A 182 -7.46 1.17 -12.40
N PRO A 183 -8.77 1.12 -12.71
CA PRO A 183 -9.50 2.29 -13.14
C PRO A 183 -9.68 3.29 -11.98
N PRO A 184 -9.91 4.58 -12.25
CA PRO A 184 -10.06 5.60 -11.20
C PRO A 184 -11.20 5.28 -10.23
N GLN A 185 -12.28 4.66 -10.70
CA GLN A 185 -13.41 4.26 -9.86
C GLN A 185 -12.99 3.28 -8.75
N THR A 186 -12.16 2.29 -9.08
CA THR A 186 -11.64 1.32 -8.10
C THR A 186 -10.71 1.99 -7.09
N VAL A 187 -9.86 2.92 -7.55
CA VAL A 187 -8.99 3.69 -6.64
C VAL A 187 -9.82 4.55 -5.68
N TRP A 188 -10.91 5.13 -6.18
CA TRP A 188 -11.84 5.90 -5.36
C TRP A 188 -12.55 5.05 -4.30
N GLU A 189 -12.98 3.84 -4.63
CA GLU A 189 -13.58 2.90 -3.66
C GLU A 189 -12.60 2.56 -2.53
N VAL A 190 -11.34 2.29 -2.87
CA VAL A 190 -10.27 2.08 -1.86
C VAL A 190 -10.05 3.35 -1.05
N HIS A 191 -9.98 4.51 -1.69
CA HIS A 191 -9.86 5.80 -1.00
C HIS A 191 -10.96 5.97 0.05
N GLN A 192 -12.23 5.69 -0.26
CA GLN A 192 -13.33 5.80 0.72
C GLN A 192 -13.18 4.82 1.89
N LEU A 193 -12.85 3.54 1.60
CA LEU A 193 -12.63 2.54 2.66
C LEU A 193 -11.56 2.97 3.67
N LEU A 194 -10.53 3.68 3.18
CA LEU A 194 -9.46 4.23 4.00
C LEU A 194 -9.85 5.52 4.71
N SER A 195 -10.46 6.48 4.01
CA SER A 195 -10.88 7.77 4.57
C SER A 195 -11.85 7.61 5.74
N ASP A 196 -12.76 6.62 5.68
CA ASP A 196 -13.69 6.31 6.78
C ASP A 196 -13.00 5.91 8.09
N ARG A 197 -11.75 5.43 7.98
CA ARG A 197 -10.99 4.82 9.07
C ARG A 197 -9.68 5.55 9.31
N PHE A 198 -9.50 6.74 8.73
CA PHE A 198 -8.29 7.54 8.86
C PHE A 198 -8.65 9.00 9.16
N ALA A 199 -8.68 9.36 10.44
CA ALA A 199 -9.20 10.65 10.91
C ALA A 199 -8.20 11.82 10.82
N LEU A 200 -6.95 11.59 10.39
CA LEU A 200 -5.89 12.60 10.46
C LEU A 200 -5.90 13.62 9.33
N GLY A 201 -6.66 13.36 8.27
CA GLY A 201 -6.79 14.27 7.14
C GLY A 201 -7.17 13.55 5.86
N GLU A 202 -7.30 14.35 4.80
CA GLU A 202 -7.59 13.86 3.47
C GLU A 202 -6.41 13.05 2.89
N LEU A 203 -6.74 11.99 2.15
CA LEU A 203 -5.80 11.07 1.53
C LEU A 203 -5.77 11.31 0.01
N GLY A 204 -4.60 11.62 -0.53
CA GLY A 204 -4.39 11.63 -1.98
C GLY A 204 -3.93 10.27 -2.51
N TYR A 205 -4.26 9.92 -3.74
CA TYR A 205 -3.70 8.73 -4.38
C TYR A 205 -2.31 9.04 -4.91
N LEU A 206 -1.30 8.27 -4.48
CA LEU A 206 0.06 8.29 -4.99
C LEU A 206 0.28 7.03 -5.84
N PRO A 207 0.19 7.12 -7.19
CA PRO A 207 0.60 6.02 -8.05
C PRO A 207 2.07 5.72 -7.83
N ARG A 208 2.43 4.43 -7.88
CA ARG A 208 3.81 3.99 -7.67
C ARG A 208 4.28 3.14 -8.84
N GLY A 209 5.36 3.58 -9.46
CA GLY A 209 5.98 2.90 -10.59
C GLY A 209 5.43 3.38 -11.91
N THR A 210 6.27 3.30 -12.94
CA THR A 210 6.07 3.92 -14.25
C THR A 210 4.68 3.66 -14.84
N LEU A 211 4.22 2.41 -14.82
CA LEU A 211 2.95 2.05 -15.45
C LEU A 211 1.72 2.61 -14.71
N GLN A 212 1.75 2.67 -13.37
CA GLN A 212 0.68 3.29 -12.60
C GLN A 212 0.67 4.81 -12.81
N GLU A 213 1.85 5.43 -12.83
CA GLU A 213 2.01 6.87 -13.05
C GLU A 213 1.52 7.28 -14.44
N GLU A 214 1.92 6.57 -15.49
CA GLU A 214 1.45 6.80 -16.86
C GLU A 214 -0.06 6.60 -17.00
N THR A 215 -0.61 5.55 -16.36
CA THR A 215 -2.05 5.28 -16.38
C THR A 215 -2.83 6.38 -15.67
N ALA A 216 -2.36 6.82 -14.51
CA ALA A 216 -3.00 7.86 -13.71
C ALA A 216 -2.93 9.24 -14.38
N ALA A 217 -1.83 9.55 -15.06
CA ALA A 217 -1.66 10.78 -15.82
C ALA A 217 -2.66 10.91 -16.99
N ALA A 218 -3.22 9.80 -17.47
CA ALA A 218 -4.23 9.78 -18.52
C ALA A 218 -5.68 9.97 -17.99
N TRP A 219 -5.90 9.96 -16.67
CA TRP A 219 -7.23 10.17 -16.10
C TRP A 219 -7.68 11.62 -16.21
N VAL A 220 -8.99 11.80 -16.40
CA VAL A 220 -9.62 13.12 -16.47
C VAL A 220 -10.46 13.30 -15.21
N ASP A 221 -10.17 14.35 -14.44
CA ASP A 221 -10.87 14.75 -13.22
C ASP A 221 -11.20 13.58 -12.27
N PRO A 222 -10.21 12.81 -11.78
CA PRO A 222 -10.46 11.75 -10.82
C PRO A 222 -11.08 12.33 -9.53
N PRO A 223 -11.96 11.58 -8.83
CA PRO A 223 -12.69 12.06 -7.65
C PRO A 223 -11.84 12.08 -6.36
N PHE A 224 -10.52 12.15 -6.49
CA PHE A 224 -9.54 12.22 -5.42
C PHE A 224 -8.34 13.04 -5.90
N VAL A 225 -7.57 13.59 -4.95
CA VAL A 225 -6.33 14.30 -5.28
C VAL A 225 -5.29 13.29 -5.76
N LEU A 226 -4.78 13.47 -6.98
CA LEU A 226 -3.62 12.73 -7.47
C LEU A 226 -2.35 13.39 -6.95
N LEU A 227 -1.49 12.62 -6.29
CA LEU A 227 -0.20 13.06 -5.78
C LEU A 227 0.91 12.66 -6.74
N GLU A 228 1.87 13.54 -6.92
CA GLU A 228 3.11 13.24 -7.64
C GLU A 228 4.18 12.74 -6.66
N ASP A 229 5.08 11.90 -7.15
CA ASP A 229 6.24 11.51 -6.34
C ASP A 229 7.12 12.75 -6.11
N ARG A 230 7.28 13.14 -4.83
CA ARG A 230 8.09 14.30 -4.42
C ARG A 230 9.57 13.98 -4.30
N ALA A 231 9.94 12.75 -4.64
CA ALA A 231 11.29 12.29 -4.60
C ALA A 231 12.08 12.99 -5.74
N GLY A 232 12.89 14.00 -5.40
CA GLY A 232 13.65 14.78 -6.39
C GLY A 232 14.58 13.93 -7.27
N GLU A 233 15.09 14.52 -8.35
CA GLU A 233 16.06 13.87 -9.24
C GLU A 233 17.29 13.41 -8.46
N VAL A 234 17.47 12.10 -8.35
CA VAL A 234 18.60 11.46 -7.66
C VAL A 234 19.25 10.51 -8.66
N ALA A 235 20.56 10.59 -8.84
CA ALA A 235 21.27 9.69 -9.76
C ALA A 235 21.55 8.31 -9.11
N VAL A 236 21.81 8.30 -7.80
CA VAL A 236 22.10 7.10 -7.01
C VAL A 236 21.53 7.27 -5.61
N GLU A 237 20.87 6.25 -5.09
CA GLU A 237 20.27 6.27 -3.75
C GLU A 237 20.51 4.95 -3.02
N VAL A 238 21.21 5.01 -1.89
CA VAL A 238 21.62 3.82 -1.14
C VAL A 238 20.63 3.51 -0.03
N TYR A 239 20.07 2.29 -0.07
CA TYR A 239 19.08 1.82 0.91
C TYR A 239 19.71 0.93 1.98
N THR A 240 20.53 -0.03 1.54
CA THR A 240 21.34 -0.87 2.42
C THR A 240 22.80 -0.72 2.02
N PRO A 241 23.64 -0.04 2.82
CA PRO A 241 25.04 0.19 2.49
C PRO A 241 25.86 -1.10 2.63
N GLY A 242 26.96 -1.19 1.90
CA GLY A 242 27.89 -2.30 2.02
C GLY A 242 28.71 -2.58 0.77
N ILE A 243 29.58 -3.59 0.87
CA ILE A 243 30.47 -3.99 -0.22
C ILE A 243 30.15 -5.43 -0.61
N ALA A 244 29.98 -5.64 -1.91
CA ALA A 244 29.78 -6.96 -2.48
C ALA A 244 30.67 -7.20 -3.69
N TYR A 245 30.90 -8.48 -3.99
CA TYR A 245 31.53 -8.91 -5.23
C TYR A 245 30.62 -9.91 -5.90
N GLY A 246 30.42 -9.77 -7.21
CA GLY A 246 29.57 -10.70 -7.94
C GLY A 246 29.56 -10.45 -9.44
N ARG A 247 28.91 -11.35 -10.17
CA ARG A 247 28.71 -11.19 -11.62
C ARG A 247 27.47 -10.38 -11.89
N VAL A 248 27.58 -9.37 -12.76
CA VAL A 248 26.42 -8.54 -13.11
C VAL A 248 25.42 -9.35 -13.93
N ARG A 249 24.16 -9.34 -13.51
CA ARG A 249 23.01 -9.93 -14.20
C ARG A 249 21.96 -8.85 -14.40
N LEU A 250 21.60 -8.58 -15.65
CA LEU A 250 20.57 -7.61 -15.99
C LEU A 250 19.23 -8.32 -16.14
N HIS A 251 18.20 -7.78 -15.52
CA HIS A 251 16.84 -8.30 -15.56
C HIS A 251 15.89 -7.19 -15.98
N ARG A 252 15.10 -7.46 -17.03
CA ARG A 252 14.05 -6.56 -17.52
C ARG A 252 12.68 -6.97 -16.99
N ALA A 253 11.78 -6.01 -16.93
CA ALA A 253 10.42 -6.20 -16.48
C ALA A 253 9.71 -7.25 -17.35
N GLY A 254 9.12 -8.24 -16.70
CA GLY A 254 8.38 -9.33 -17.38
C GLY A 254 9.25 -10.46 -17.92
N GLU A 255 10.58 -10.41 -17.80
CA GLU A 255 11.46 -11.54 -18.14
C GLU A 255 11.63 -12.49 -16.94
N PRO A 256 11.77 -13.81 -17.18
CA PRO A 256 12.15 -14.75 -16.11
C PRO A 256 13.47 -14.33 -15.47
N VAL A 257 13.49 -14.32 -14.14
CA VAL A 257 14.64 -13.89 -13.36
C VAL A 257 15.37 -15.11 -12.83
N GLU A 258 16.61 -15.30 -13.28
CA GLU A 258 17.53 -16.31 -12.76
C GLU A 258 18.79 -15.65 -12.20
N PHE A 259 19.05 -15.86 -10.91
CA PHE A 259 20.27 -15.41 -10.24
C PHE A 259 20.67 -16.39 -9.13
N GLY A 260 21.90 -16.28 -8.67
CA GLY A 260 22.40 -16.94 -7.48
C GLY A 260 23.08 -15.99 -6.50
N TRP A 261 23.54 -16.55 -5.38
CA TRP A 261 24.16 -15.81 -4.28
C TRP A 261 25.47 -15.09 -4.65
N GLN A 262 26.03 -15.35 -5.84
CA GLN A 262 27.24 -14.72 -6.37
C GLN A 262 26.95 -13.64 -7.42
N ASP A 263 25.68 -13.34 -7.70
CA ASP A 263 25.32 -12.37 -8.72
C ASP A 263 25.04 -11.00 -8.09
N VAL A 264 25.43 -9.95 -8.82
CA VAL A 264 24.93 -8.58 -8.64
C VAL A 264 23.77 -8.44 -9.59
N VAL A 265 22.56 -8.41 -9.05
CA VAL A 265 21.34 -8.33 -9.85
C VAL A 265 20.98 -6.88 -10.10
N VAL A 266 20.71 -6.54 -11.36
CA VAL A 266 20.27 -5.22 -11.80
C VAL A 266 18.88 -5.37 -12.37
N PHE A 267 17.90 -4.74 -11.75
CA PHE A 267 16.52 -4.75 -12.18
C PHE A 267 16.17 -3.38 -12.77
N ASP A 268 15.50 -3.32 -13.92
CA ASP A 268 14.71 -2.12 -14.24
C ASP A 268 13.59 -1.96 -13.21
N GLU A 269 12.88 -3.06 -12.95
CA GLU A 269 11.79 -3.19 -12.01
C GLU A 269 11.91 -4.50 -11.23
N VAL A 270 11.70 -4.41 -9.93
CA VAL A 270 11.91 -5.54 -9.02
C VAL A 270 10.72 -6.49 -9.07
N PRO A 271 10.93 -7.80 -9.35
CA PRO A 271 9.88 -8.79 -9.24
C PRO A 271 9.34 -8.89 -7.80
N VAL A 272 8.03 -9.04 -7.68
CA VAL A 272 7.33 -9.12 -6.39
C VAL A 272 7.62 -10.42 -5.62
N ASP A 273 7.94 -11.48 -6.35
CA ASP A 273 8.23 -12.85 -5.91
C ASP A 273 9.73 -13.17 -5.92
N LEU A 274 10.56 -12.17 -5.59
CA LEU A 274 12.01 -12.33 -5.53
C LEU A 274 12.43 -13.32 -4.43
N GLU A 275 12.50 -14.61 -4.79
CA GLU A 275 12.98 -15.68 -3.93
C GLU A 275 14.45 -15.99 -4.21
N GLY A 276 15.25 -16.11 -3.14
CA GLY A 276 16.67 -16.41 -3.23
C GLY A 276 17.57 -15.32 -2.64
N VAL A 277 18.87 -15.59 -2.70
CA VAL A 277 19.93 -14.72 -2.17
C VAL A 277 20.79 -14.28 -3.34
N PHE A 278 21.17 -13.00 -3.35
CA PHE A 278 22.07 -12.36 -4.31
C PHE A 278 23.17 -11.61 -3.54
N GLY A 279 24.27 -11.30 -4.23
CA GLY A 279 25.41 -10.58 -3.65
C GLY A 279 25.15 -9.09 -3.45
N ALA A 280 24.42 -8.45 -4.37
CA ALA A 280 23.90 -7.09 -4.26
C ALA A 280 22.72 -6.88 -5.21
N ALA A 281 21.84 -5.93 -4.91
CA ALA A 281 20.77 -5.50 -5.79
C ALA A 281 20.93 -4.03 -6.21
N ILE A 282 20.76 -3.77 -7.51
CA ILE A 282 20.72 -2.44 -8.10
C ILE A 282 19.37 -2.30 -8.80
N THR A 283 18.64 -1.21 -8.56
CA THR A 283 17.29 -1.02 -9.12
C THR A 283 17.19 0.25 -9.95
N GLY A 284 16.47 0.18 -11.07
CA GLY A 284 16.09 1.31 -11.91
C GLY A 284 14.83 2.03 -11.44
N GLN A 285 14.17 1.52 -10.39
CA GLN A 285 13.04 2.16 -9.71
C GLN A 285 13.39 2.42 -8.24
N ARG A 286 12.94 3.58 -7.73
CA ARG A 286 13.22 3.96 -6.35
C ARG A 286 12.40 3.13 -5.37
N GLN A 287 13.02 2.78 -4.26
CA GLN A 287 12.45 1.93 -3.22
C GLN A 287 12.08 2.77 -1.99
N ASP A 288 10.88 2.58 -1.45
CA ASP A 288 10.58 3.10 -0.12
C ASP A 288 11.17 2.20 0.99
N VAL A 289 11.14 2.68 2.23
CA VAL A 289 11.69 1.98 3.41
C VAL A 289 10.96 0.68 3.77
N LEU A 290 9.76 0.44 3.22
CA LEU A 290 8.97 -0.78 3.40
C LEU A 290 8.81 -1.58 2.10
N SER A 291 9.54 -1.24 1.05
CA SER A 291 9.55 -2.01 -0.19
C SER A 291 10.14 -3.40 0.09
N HIS A 292 9.58 -4.41 -0.57
CA HIS A 292 9.89 -5.82 -0.28
C HIS A 292 11.40 -6.10 -0.38
N LEU A 293 12.02 -5.67 -1.47
CA LEU A 293 13.46 -5.83 -1.69
C LEU A 293 14.30 -5.10 -0.64
N ASN A 294 13.95 -3.86 -0.27
CA ASN A 294 14.70 -3.11 0.71
C ASN A 294 14.66 -3.77 2.09
N VAL A 295 13.48 -4.20 2.53
CA VAL A 295 13.32 -4.93 3.79
C VAL A 295 14.12 -6.24 3.80
N LEU A 296 14.02 -7.05 2.73
CA LEU A 296 14.77 -8.30 2.62
C LEU A 296 16.28 -8.08 2.58
N SER A 297 16.74 -7.08 1.82
CA SER A 297 18.16 -6.73 1.70
C SER A 297 18.73 -6.27 3.04
N GLY A 298 18.01 -5.40 3.75
CA GLY A 298 18.39 -4.93 5.09
C GLY A 298 18.44 -6.06 6.13
N GLN A 299 17.48 -7.00 6.10
CA GLN A 299 17.49 -8.17 7.00
C GLN A 299 18.67 -9.11 6.73
N ARG A 300 19.14 -9.20 5.48
CA ARG A 300 20.23 -10.07 5.05
C ARG A 300 21.60 -9.39 5.11
N GLY A 301 21.64 -8.06 5.24
CA GLY A 301 22.86 -7.28 5.10
C GLY A 301 23.39 -7.25 3.65
N THR A 302 22.51 -7.43 2.67
CA THR A 302 22.85 -7.42 1.25
C THR A 302 22.82 -5.97 0.74
N PRO A 303 23.88 -5.47 0.07
CA PRO A 303 23.85 -4.13 -0.49
C PRO A 303 22.69 -3.94 -1.47
N ASN A 304 21.95 -2.83 -1.32
CA ASN A 304 20.78 -2.51 -2.13
C ASN A 304 20.71 -0.99 -2.37
N PHE A 305 20.63 -0.58 -3.63
CA PHE A 305 20.59 0.83 -3.99
C PHE A 305 19.95 1.03 -5.37
N PHE A 306 19.38 2.21 -5.56
CA PHE A 306 18.85 2.66 -6.83
C PHE A 306 19.92 3.37 -7.65
N VAL A 307 19.85 3.22 -8.97
CA VAL A 307 20.65 3.95 -9.96
C VAL A 307 19.72 4.38 -11.09
N ASP A 308 19.72 5.67 -11.42
CA ASP A 308 18.97 6.18 -12.57
C ASP A 308 19.51 5.56 -13.88
N GLY A 309 18.61 5.02 -14.71
CA GLY A 309 18.99 4.25 -15.90
C GLY A 309 19.87 3.04 -15.59
N ALA A 310 19.57 2.29 -14.51
CA ALA A 310 20.42 1.20 -14.01
C ALA A 310 20.82 0.19 -15.09
N LEU A 311 19.89 -0.23 -15.96
CA LEU A 311 20.20 -1.22 -17.00
C LEU A 311 21.21 -0.67 -18.02
N GLU A 312 21.01 0.55 -18.50
CA GLU A 312 21.91 1.21 -19.45
C GLU A 312 23.28 1.49 -18.82
N ALA A 313 23.30 1.97 -17.58
CA ALA A 313 24.52 2.29 -16.86
C ALA A 313 25.37 1.04 -16.60
N LEU A 314 24.74 -0.10 -16.33
CA LEU A 314 25.41 -1.35 -15.97
C LEU A 314 25.58 -2.32 -17.15
N ALA A 315 25.00 -2.03 -18.32
CA ALA A 315 25.16 -2.82 -19.55
C ALA A 315 26.62 -3.17 -19.91
N PRO A 316 27.60 -2.26 -19.79
CA PRO A 316 29.00 -2.58 -20.08
C PRO A 316 29.61 -3.66 -19.17
N TYR A 317 28.99 -3.95 -18.03
CA TYR A 317 29.49 -4.88 -17.02
C TYR A 317 28.77 -6.23 -17.02
N GLU A 318 27.79 -6.45 -17.90
CA GLU A 318 27.01 -7.70 -17.92
C GLU A 318 27.92 -8.95 -17.99
N GLY A 319 27.71 -9.89 -17.07
CA GLY A 319 28.51 -11.11 -16.90
C GLY A 319 29.91 -10.92 -16.27
N ALA A 320 30.39 -9.68 -16.15
CA ALA A 320 31.67 -9.37 -15.55
C ALA A 320 31.63 -9.51 -14.02
N LEU A 321 32.74 -9.99 -13.43
CA LEU A 321 32.93 -9.97 -12.00
C LEU A 321 33.30 -8.54 -11.57
N VAL A 322 32.46 -7.94 -10.72
CA VAL A 322 32.63 -6.57 -10.24
C VAL A 322 32.75 -6.51 -8.73
N ARG A 323 33.33 -5.42 -8.23
CA ARG A 323 33.18 -4.96 -6.84
C ARG A 323 32.15 -3.85 -6.84
N VAL A 324 31.11 -3.99 -6.02
CA VAL A 324 30.07 -2.98 -5.83
C VAL A 324 30.19 -2.43 -4.43
N GLU A 325 30.05 -1.11 -4.30
CA GLU A 325 30.03 -0.39 -3.05
C GLU A 325 28.81 0.53 -3.06
N ALA A 326 27.92 0.28 -2.09
CA ALA A 326 26.73 1.06 -1.82
C ALA A 326 26.98 1.93 -0.58
#